data_AF-A0A9E5YK35-F1
#
_entry.id   AF-A0A9E5YK35-F1
#
_cell.length_a   1.000
_cell.length_b   1.000
_cell.length_c   1.000
_cell.angle_alpha   90.00
_cell.angle_beta   90.00
_cell.angle_gamma   90.00
#
_symmetry.space_group_name_H-M   'P 1'
#
loop_
_entity.id
_entity.type
_entity.pdbx_description
1 polymer ?
#
loop_
_entity_poly.entity_id
_entity_poly.type
_entity_poly.pdbx_seq_one_letter_code
_entity_poly.pdbx_strand_id
1 'polypeptide(L)'
;MDIEDLYDLIPDFICTKGCYECCKNFGVPSRTQVEDERVKAFLRKNSMQLGAAIGNTCPYLNETGCSIYPARPLICRLYGTSPNYRCKMEVAPLRMLHEDEEADIFHFYQTNFF
;
A
#
# COMPACT_ATOMS: atom_id res chain seq x y z
N MET A 1 18.90 -2.09 5.72
CA MET A 1 17.69 -1.25 5.61
C MET A 1 16.55 -2.13 6.05
N ASP A 2 15.83 -1.71 7.07
CA ASP A 2 14.59 -2.35 7.47
C ASP A 2 13.44 -1.85 6.58
N ILE A 3 12.33 -2.58 6.54
CA ILE A 3 11.21 -2.17 5.68
C ILE A 3 10.55 -0.85 6.13
N GLU A 4 10.70 -0.47 7.40
CA GLU A 4 10.26 0.85 7.87
C GLU A 4 11.12 1.97 7.29
N ASP A 5 12.45 1.79 7.23
CA ASP A 5 13.35 2.75 6.59
C ASP A 5 12.93 3.02 5.13
N LEU A 6 12.47 1.97 4.42
CA LEU A 6 11.96 2.10 3.06
C LEU A 6 10.63 2.88 3.02
N TYR A 7 9.73 2.62 3.95
CA TYR A 7 8.44 3.30 4.01
C TYR A 7 8.56 4.78 4.40
N ASP A 8 9.56 5.13 5.20
CA ASP A 8 9.85 6.50 5.61
C ASP A 8 10.35 7.37 4.44
N LEU A 9 10.77 6.77 3.32
CA LEU A 9 11.08 7.50 2.08
C LEU A 9 9.82 7.99 1.34
N ILE A 10 8.64 7.45 1.67
CA ILE A 10 7.38 7.76 0.98
C ILE A 10 6.65 8.88 1.71
N PRO A 11 6.18 9.92 1.00
CA PRO A 11 5.36 10.97 1.60
C PRO A 11 4.12 10.42 2.32
N ASP A 12 3.77 11.04 3.45
CA ASP A 12 2.53 10.74 4.15
C ASP A 12 1.32 11.07 3.29
N PHE A 13 0.48 10.06 3.05
CA PHE A 13 -0.77 10.21 2.30
C PHE A 13 -1.88 9.37 2.92
N ILE A 14 -2.99 10.06 3.21
CA ILE A 14 -4.20 9.45 3.76
C ILE A 14 -5.29 9.51 2.70
N CYS A 15 -5.92 8.38 2.43
CA CYS A 15 -7.06 8.32 1.52
C CYS A 15 -8.21 9.16 2.08
N THR A 16 -8.91 9.91 1.22
CA THR A 16 -10.09 10.67 1.66
C THR A 16 -11.14 9.75 2.28
N LYS A 17 -11.88 10.26 3.27
CA LYS A 17 -12.89 9.49 3.99
C LYS A 17 -13.92 8.92 2.99
N GLY A 18 -14.12 7.60 3.03
CA GLY A 18 -15.04 6.90 2.12
C GLY A 18 -14.46 6.58 0.74
N CYS A 19 -13.18 6.87 0.47
CA CYS A 19 -12.55 6.55 -0.80
C CYS A 19 -12.09 5.10 -0.86
N TYR A 20 -12.58 4.38 -1.86
CA TYR A 20 -12.29 2.96 -2.11
C TYR A 20 -11.82 2.70 -3.54
N GLU A 21 -11.53 3.77 -4.31
CA GLU A 21 -11.41 3.69 -5.76
C GLU A 21 -10.26 2.80 -6.20
N CYS A 22 -9.06 2.96 -5.64
CA CYS A 22 -7.97 2.04 -5.94
C CYS A 22 -8.32 0.62 -5.48
N CYS A 23 -8.79 0.45 -4.24
CA CYS A 23 -9.06 -0.86 -3.63
C CYS A 23 -10.08 -1.72 -4.38
N LYS A 24 -11.00 -1.13 -5.16
CA LYS A 24 -11.98 -1.87 -5.97
C LYS A 24 -11.45 -2.38 -7.31
N ASN A 25 -10.25 -1.95 -7.71
CA ASN A 25 -9.78 -2.08 -9.09
C ASN A 25 -8.46 -2.85 -9.27
N PHE A 26 -7.84 -3.39 -8.22
CA PHE A 26 -6.54 -4.09 -8.33
C PHE A 26 -6.46 -5.48 -7.67
N GLY A 27 -7.51 -5.94 -6.99
CA GLY A 27 -7.52 -7.25 -6.32
C GLY A 27 -6.60 -7.32 -5.09
N VAL A 28 -5.85 -8.41 -4.97
CA VAL A 28 -4.85 -8.56 -3.88
C VAL A 28 -3.58 -7.79 -4.27
N PRO A 29 -3.11 -6.82 -3.46
CA PRO A 29 -1.89 -6.09 -3.78
C PRO A 29 -0.68 -7.04 -3.82
N SER A 30 0.19 -6.84 -4.81
CA SER A 30 1.52 -7.47 -4.83
C SER A 30 2.32 -7.02 -3.61
N ARG A 31 3.08 -7.96 -3.04
CA ARG A 31 3.84 -7.77 -1.80
C ARG A 31 4.95 -8.82 -1.68
N THR A 32 6.05 -8.46 -1.02
CA THR A 32 7.14 -9.39 -0.71
C THR A 32 6.75 -10.39 0.39
N GLN A 33 7.61 -11.37 0.65
CA GLN A 33 7.43 -12.28 1.79
C GLN A 33 7.43 -11.53 3.13
N VAL A 34 8.29 -10.52 3.28
CA VAL A 34 8.35 -9.68 4.49
C VAL A 34 7.03 -8.94 4.71
N GLU A 35 6.47 -8.36 3.66
CA GLU A 35 5.18 -7.69 3.73
C GLU A 35 4.00 -8.64 3.93
N ASP A 36 4.04 -9.82 3.32
CA ASP A 36 3.02 -10.86 3.51
C ASP A 36 2.97 -11.30 4.98
N GLU A 37 4.13 -11.52 5.61
CA GLU A 37 4.18 -11.85 7.04
C GLU A 37 3.74 -10.69 7.93
N ARG A 38 4.04 -9.44 7.57
CA ARG A 38 3.52 -8.25 8.28
C ARG A 38 2.00 -8.18 8.20
N VAL A 39 1.41 -8.41 7.02
CA VAL A 39 -0.05 -8.44 6.86
C VAL A 39 -0.64 -9.59 7.67
N LYS A 40 -0.10 -10.81 7.57
CA LYS A 40 -0.56 -11.95 8.36
C LYS A 40 -0.47 -11.71 9.86
N ALA A 41 0.62 -11.10 10.35
CA ALA A 41 0.77 -10.74 11.75
C ALA A 41 -0.28 -9.72 12.19
N PHE A 42 -0.55 -8.70 11.36
CA PHE A 42 -1.61 -7.73 11.60
C PHE A 42 -2.99 -8.41 11.64
N LEU A 43 -3.29 -9.30 10.70
CA LEU A 43 -4.55 -10.04 10.66
C LEU A 43 -4.73 -10.88 11.92
N ARG A 44 -3.71 -11.66 12.32
CA ARG A 44 -3.74 -12.46 13.56
C ARG A 44 -3.97 -11.59 14.79
N LYS A 45 -3.26 -10.46 14.91
CA LYS A 45 -3.39 -9.53 16.04
C LYS A 45 -4.81 -8.95 16.15
N ASN A 46 -5.50 -8.78 15.03
CA ASN A 46 -6.86 -8.22 14.97
C ASN A 46 -7.95 -9.28 14.81
N SER A 47 -7.65 -10.57 15.00
CA SER A 47 -8.59 -11.69 14.82
C SER A 47 -9.27 -11.73 13.43
N MET A 48 -8.55 -11.27 12.41
CA MET A 48 -8.99 -11.27 11.02
C MET A 48 -8.41 -12.47 10.27
N GLN A 49 -9.12 -12.91 9.21
CA GLN A 49 -8.67 -13.99 8.35
C GLN A 49 -7.99 -13.45 7.09
N LEU A 50 -7.15 -14.29 6.47
CA LEU A 50 -6.64 -14.01 5.13
C LEU A 50 -7.82 -14.05 4.15
N GLY A 51 -8.03 -12.96 3.40
CA GLY A 51 -9.13 -12.89 2.44
C GLY A 51 -8.68 -13.21 1.02
N ALA A 52 -9.64 -13.60 0.18
CA ALA A 52 -9.47 -13.78 -1.25
C ALA A 52 -10.19 -12.65 -1.99
N ALA A 53 -9.58 -12.10 -3.04
CA ALA A 53 -10.21 -11.06 -3.84
C ALA A 53 -11.48 -11.57 -4.51
N ILE A 54 -12.49 -10.70 -4.61
CA ILE A 54 -13.72 -10.95 -5.38
C ILE A 54 -13.64 -10.07 -6.63
N GLY A 55 -13.36 -10.70 -7.78
CA GLY A 55 -13.00 -9.97 -9.00
C GLY A 55 -11.79 -9.07 -8.76
N ASN A 56 -11.94 -7.77 -9.05
CA ASN A 56 -10.87 -6.78 -8.84
C ASN A 56 -10.94 -6.10 -7.46
N THR A 57 -11.85 -6.51 -6.58
CA THR A 57 -11.98 -5.90 -5.26
C THR A 57 -11.02 -6.54 -4.26
N CYS A 58 -10.20 -5.70 -3.63
CA CYS A 58 -9.29 -6.08 -2.56
C CYS A 58 -10.06 -6.73 -1.40
N PRO A 59 -9.63 -7.90 -0.89
CA PRO A 59 -10.34 -8.61 0.17
C PRO A 59 -10.38 -7.85 1.50
N TYR A 60 -9.48 -6.88 1.68
CA TYR A 60 -9.38 -6.10 2.90
C TYR A 60 -10.19 -4.81 2.84
N LEU A 61 -10.90 -4.54 1.75
CA LEU A 61 -11.83 -3.43 1.67
C LEU A 61 -13.12 -3.76 2.43
N ASN A 62 -13.53 -2.90 3.36
CA ASN A 62 -14.82 -2.96 4.03
C ASN A 62 -15.56 -1.62 3.92
N GLU A 63 -16.74 -1.52 4.54
CA GLU A 63 -17.60 -0.32 4.50
C GLU A 63 -16.93 0.95 5.05
N THR A 64 -15.88 0.80 5.86
CA THR A 64 -15.13 1.88 6.51
C THR A 64 -13.78 2.18 5.85
N GLY A 65 -13.34 1.36 4.88
CA GLY A 65 -12.05 1.49 4.22
C GLY A 65 -11.20 0.23 4.21
N CYS A 66 -9.90 0.40 4.04
CA CYS A 66 -8.96 -0.71 4.07
C CYS A 66 -8.77 -1.16 5.52
N SER A 67 -9.23 -2.36 5.83
CA SER A 67 -9.12 -2.97 7.16
C SER A 67 -7.67 -3.28 7.59
N ILE A 68 -6.73 -3.29 6.64
CA ILE A 68 -5.29 -3.46 6.92
C ILE A 68 -4.49 -2.17 6.69
N TYR A 69 -5.11 -0.98 6.76
CA TYR A 69 -4.47 0.31 6.43
C TYR A 69 -3.06 0.52 7.05
N PRO A 70 -2.81 0.16 8.33
CA PRO A 70 -1.48 0.30 8.94
C PRO A 70 -0.45 -0.68 8.39
N ALA A 71 -0.89 -1.86 7.95
CA ALA A 71 -0.06 -2.94 7.41
C ALA A 71 -0.05 -2.95 5.87
N ARG A 72 -0.34 -1.82 5.23
CA ARG A 72 -0.34 -1.70 3.77
C ARG A 72 1.05 -2.06 3.18
N PRO A 73 1.08 -2.89 2.12
CA PRO A 73 2.27 -3.11 1.30
C PRO A 73 2.76 -1.82 0.61
N LEU A 74 3.99 -1.86 0.08
CA LEU A 74 4.65 -0.77 -0.62
C LEU A 74 3.76 -0.21 -1.74
N ILE A 75 3.22 -1.09 -2.59
CA ILE A 75 2.40 -0.70 -3.72
C ILE A 75 1.17 0.12 -3.29
N CYS A 76 0.60 -0.20 -2.12
CA CYS A 76 -0.54 0.55 -1.57
C CYS A 76 -0.14 1.88 -0.94
N ARG A 77 1.13 2.08 -0.57
CA ARG A 77 1.68 3.34 -0.05
C ARG A 77 2.09 4.29 -1.17
N LEU A 78 2.52 3.76 -2.31
CA LEU A 78 2.84 4.54 -3.51
C LEU A 78 1.61 5.18 -4.16
N TYR A 79 0.44 4.55 -4.02
CA TYR A 79 -0.81 5.13 -4.51
C TYR A 79 -1.13 6.47 -3.83
N GLY A 80 -1.13 7.53 -4.63
CA GLY A 80 -1.36 8.91 -4.23
C GLY A 80 -0.09 9.70 -3.91
N THR A 81 1.08 9.06 -3.88
CA THR A 81 2.35 9.70 -3.48
C THR A 81 3.39 9.72 -4.59
N SER A 82 3.25 8.87 -5.61
CA SER A 82 4.19 8.75 -6.72
C SER A 82 3.60 9.22 -8.08
N PRO A 83 4.46 9.68 -9.01
CA PRO A 83 4.04 10.13 -10.32
C PRO A 83 3.43 9.02 -11.18
N ASN A 84 3.87 7.76 -11.01
CA ASN A 84 3.33 6.60 -11.71
C ASN A 84 2.17 5.91 -10.98
N TYR A 85 1.97 6.20 -9.69
CA TYR A 85 0.88 5.67 -8.87
C TYR A 85 -0.06 6.79 -8.39
N ARG A 86 -0.57 7.64 -9.29
CA ARG A 86 -1.43 8.77 -8.89
C ARG A 86 -2.77 8.33 -8.28
N CYS A 87 -3.28 9.15 -7.36
CA CYS A 87 -4.63 8.98 -6.82
C CYS A 87 -5.68 9.19 -7.92
N LYS A 88 -6.68 8.30 -7.98
CA LYS A 88 -7.81 8.42 -8.93
C LYS A 88 -8.79 9.55 -8.59
N MET A 89 -8.75 10.04 -7.35
CA MET A 89 -9.54 11.18 -6.89
C MET A 89 -8.78 12.51 -7.01
N GLU A 90 -7.62 12.51 -7.68
CA GLU A 90 -6.78 13.71 -7.88
C GLU A 90 -6.32 14.38 -6.57
N VAL A 91 -6.23 13.59 -5.49
CA VAL A 91 -5.67 14.03 -4.21
C VAL A 91 -4.19 13.68 -4.15
N ALA A 92 -3.37 14.60 -3.65
CA ALA A 92 -1.94 14.42 -3.50
C ALA A 92 -1.46 14.98 -2.14
N PRO A 93 -0.35 14.45 -1.58
CA PRO A 93 0.36 15.09 -0.48
C PRO A 93 0.94 16.45 -0.90
N LEU A 94 1.41 17.23 0.09
CA LEU A 94 2.07 18.52 -0.16
C LEU A 94 3.30 18.38 -1.07
N ARG A 95 4.00 17.25 -0.95
CA ARG A 95 5.16 16.89 -1.78
C ARG A 95 4.93 15.50 -2.35
N MET A 96 4.90 15.41 -3.68
CA MET A 96 4.96 14.15 -4.41
C MET A 96 6.39 13.65 -4.51
N LEU A 97 6.56 12.34 -4.66
CA LEU A 97 7.84 11.77 -5.07
C LEU A 97 8.23 12.28 -6.46
N HIS A 98 9.52 12.50 -6.66
CA HIS A 98 10.12 12.62 -7.98
C HIS A 98 10.36 11.22 -8.58
N GLU A 99 10.57 11.18 -9.90
CA GLU A 99 10.74 9.92 -10.65
C GLU A 99 12.01 9.16 -10.24
N ASP A 100 13.08 9.88 -9.88
CA ASP A 100 14.32 9.34 -9.33
C ASP A 100 14.12 8.76 -7.92
N GLU A 101 13.40 9.46 -7.04
CA GLU A 101 13.06 8.93 -5.71
C GLU A 101 12.21 7.65 -5.80
N GLU A 102 11.25 7.60 -6.73
CA GLU A 102 10.46 6.39 -6.99
C GLU A 102 11.36 5.23 -7.47
N ALA A 103 12.26 5.50 -8.41
CA ALA A 103 13.20 4.49 -8.93
C ALA A 103 14.11 3.95 -7.82
N ASP A 104 14.62 4.80 -6.94
CA ASP A 104 15.43 4.41 -5.78
C ASP A 104 14.63 3.55 -4.80
N ILE A 105 13.38 3.92 -4.50
CA ILE A 105 12.49 3.10 -3.65
C ILE A 105 12.30 1.70 -4.25
N PHE A 106 12.03 1.58 -5.55
CA PHE A 106 11.91 0.27 -6.18
C PHE A 106 13.23 -0.51 -6.18
N HIS A 107 14.35 0.17 -6.41
CA HIS A 107 15.68 -0.44 -6.35
C HIS A 107 15.96 -1.01 -4.94
N PHE A 108 15.73 -0.23 -3.88
CA PHE A 108 15.90 -0.70 -2.50
C PHE A 108 14.91 -1.80 -2.16
N TYR A 109 13.65 -1.69 -2.61
CA TYR A 109 12.64 -2.72 -2.41
C TYR A 109 13.06 -4.06 -3.01
N GLN A 110 13.57 -4.03 -4.25
CA GLN A 110 14.02 -5.22 -4.95
C GLN A 110 15.29 -5.82 -4.34
N THR A 111 16.26 -4.99 -3.97
CA THR A 111 17.58 -5.47 -3.50
C THR A 111 17.59 -5.94 -2.05
N ASN A 112 16.66 -5.48 -1.21
CA ASN A 112 16.66 -5.80 0.23
C ASN A 112 15.55 -6.78 0.66
N PHE A 113 14.50 -6.99 -0.14
CA PHE A 113 13.31 -7.75 0.29
C PHE A 113 12.85 -8.86 -0.67
N PHE A 114 13.58 -9.11 -1.76
CA PHE A 114 13.42 -10.26 -2.66
C PHE A 114 14.69 -11.13 -2.62
#